data_AF-A0A8J2KPZ9-F1
#
_entry.id   AF-A0A8J2KPZ9-F1
#
_cell.length_a   1.000
_cell.length_b   1.000
_cell.length_c   1.000
_cell.angle_alpha   90.00
_cell.angle_beta   90.00
_cell.angle_gamma   90.00
#
_symmetry.space_group_name_H-M   'P 1'
#
loop_
_entity.id
_entity.type
_entity.pdbx_description
1 polymer ?
#
loop_
_entity_poly.entity_id
_entity_poly.type
_entity_poly.pdbx_seq_one_letter_code
_entity_poly.pdbx_strand_id
1 'polypeptide(L)'
;MIFSLQTVYKGILISLFIQSVCSQFEGEDLIFEAGSLGKLKGRAARTYKLNRPFIELLGIPYVEPPTDENRFLPAKPVSHPLPPTDGNGNFDATKYGACCPQATSSANLACAFKLNEDCLRLNIYTPL
;
A
#
# COMPACT_ATOMS: atom_id res chain seq x y z
N MET A 1 -19.65 -0.82 45.96
CA MET A 1 -18.43 -0.93 45.12
C MET A 1 -18.08 0.46 44.63
N ILE A 2 -17.19 1.17 45.32
CA ILE A 2 -16.76 2.54 44.99
C ILE A 2 -15.34 2.41 44.44
N PHE A 3 -15.17 2.53 43.13
CA PHE A 3 -13.84 2.61 42.53
C PHE A 3 -13.22 3.97 42.92
N SER A 4 -12.02 3.94 43.51
CA SER A 4 -11.32 5.14 44.00
C SER A 4 -11.09 6.15 42.86
N LEU A 5 -11.34 7.43 43.15
CA LEU A 5 -11.16 8.57 42.23
C LEU A 5 -9.73 8.61 41.63
N GLN A 6 -8.73 8.14 42.38
CA GLN A 6 -7.33 8.01 41.92
C GLN A 6 -7.16 6.97 40.81
N THR A 7 -7.95 5.90 40.82
CA THR A 7 -7.92 4.84 39.80
C THR A 7 -8.51 5.35 38.48
N VAL A 8 -9.56 6.18 38.56
CA VAL A 8 -10.18 6.81 37.38
C VAL A 8 -9.23 7.82 36.73
N TYR A 9 -8.57 8.67 37.52
CA TYR A 9 -7.65 9.70 37.01
C TYR A 9 -6.38 9.10 36.36
N LYS A 10 -5.82 8.04 36.93
CA LYS A 10 -4.71 7.29 36.32
C LYS A 10 -5.12 6.63 34.99
N GLY A 11 -6.34 6.11 34.89
CA GLY A 11 -6.87 5.53 33.65
C GLY A 11 -7.01 6.53 32.51
N ILE A 12 -7.49 7.75 32.81
CA ILE A 12 -7.63 8.84 31.84
C ILE A 12 -6.26 9.33 31.34
N LEU A 13 -5.28 9.48 32.24
CA LEU A 13 -3.92 9.88 31.85
C LEU A 13 -3.24 8.84 30.95
N ILE A 14 -3.46 7.55 31.20
CA ILE A 14 -2.92 6.47 30.38
C ILE A 14 -3.59 6.45 28.99
N SER A 15 -4.91 6.68 28.88
CA SER A 15 -5.58 6.70 27.57
C SER A 15 -5.14 7.90 26.70
N LEU A 16 -4.91 9.06 27.32
CA LEU A 16 -4.39 10.25 26.62
C LEU A 16 -2.95 10.03 26.11
N PHE A 17 -2.13 9.31 26.87
CA PHE A 17 -0.77 8.96 26.44
C PHE A 17 -0.77 7.96 25.27
N ILE A 18 -1.68 6.98 25.29
CA ILE A 18 -1.84 6.01 24.18
C ILE A 18 -2.29 6.71 22.89
N GLN A 19 -3.21 7.68 22.97
CA GLN A 19 -3.62 8.47 21.81
C GLN A 19 -2.45 9.27 21.20
N SER A 20 -1.60 9.87 22.04
CA SER A 20 -0.43 10.62 21.58
C SER A 20 0.65 9.75 20.93
N VAL A 21 0.82 8.50 21.40
CA VAL A 21 1.79 7.54 20.84
C VAL A 21 1.27 6.93 19.53
N CYS A 22 -0.05 6.73 19.39
CA CYS A 22 -0.65 6.13 18.20
C CYS A 22 -0.66 7.05 16.97
N SER A 23 -0.51 8.37 17.16
CA SER A 23 -0.60 9.37 16.09
C SER A 23 0.70 9.59 15.29
N GLN A 24 1.80 8.88 15.57
CA GLN A 24 3.11 9.19 14.99
C GLN A 24 3.49 8.39 13.73
N PHE A 25 2.62 7.52 13.22
CA PHE A 25 2.97 6.66 12.08
C PHE A 25 1.84 6.46 11.07
N GLU A 26 1.24 7.54 10.61
CA GLU A 26 0.53 7.54 9.33
C GLU A 26 1.36 8.40 8.38
N GLY A 27 2.07 7.74 7.47
CA GLY A 27 2.76 8.44 6.38
C GLY A 27 1.74 9.24 5.59
N GLU A 28 2.06 10.49 5.28
CA GLU A 28 1.14 11.39 4.58
C GLU A 28 0.71 10.75 3.25
N ASP A 29 -0.61 10.58 3.11
CA ASP A 29 -1.25 10.10 1.90
C ASP A 29 -1.19 11.19 0.83
N LEU A 30 -0.63 10.88 -0.33
CA LEU A 30 -0.43 11.82 -1.44
C LEU A 30 -1.23 11.36 -2.66
N ILE A 31 -1.91 12.29 -3.34
CA ILE A 31 -2.68 12.00 -4.56
C ILE A 31 -1.91 12.46 -5.79
N PHE A 32 -1.76 11.57 -6.77
CA PHE A 32 -1.06 11.81 -8.03
C PHE A 32 -2.02 11.64 -9.21
N GLU A 33 -1.97 12.57 -10.16
CA GLU A 33 -2.71 12.48 -11.41
C GLU A 33 -1.91 11.65 -12.43
N ALA A 34 -2.41 10.48 -12.81
CA ALA A 34 -1.77 9.55 -13.75
C ALA A 34 -2.41 9.61 -15.16
N GLY A 35 -2.87 10.79 -15.57
CA GLY A 35 -3.46 11.02 -16.89
C GLY A 35 -4.69 10.13 -17.15
N SER A 36 -4.68 9.36 -18.24
CA SER A 36 -5.79 8.47 -18.61
C SER A 36 -6.02 7.32 -17.63
N LEU A 37 -5.06 7.01 -16.76
CA LEU A 37 -5.18 5.97 -15.73
C LEU A 37 -5.94 6.46 -14.49
N GLY A 38 -6.23 7.76 -14.38
CA GLY A 38 -6.94 8.34 -13.24
C GLY A 38 -6.00 8.74 -12.09
N LYS A 39 -6.53 8.73 -10.87
CA LYS A 39 -5.83 9.22 -9.67
C LYS A 39 -5.25 8.08 -8.87
N LEU A 40 -4.01 8.25 -8.41
CA LEU A 40 -3.29 7.28 -7.59
C LEU A 40 -3.09 7.85 -6.19
N LYS A 41 -3.39 7.06 -5.17
CA LYS A 41 -3.03 7.34 -3.78
C LYS A 41 -1.69 6.67 -3.47
N GLY A 42 -0.64 7.47 -3.30
CA GLY A 42 0.68 7.03 -2.84
C GLY A 42 0.96 7.45 -1.39
N ARG A 43 2.18 7.21 -0.92
CA ARG A 43 2.61 7.53 0.45
C ARG A 43 4.01 8.12 0.51
N ALA A 44 4.22 9.08 1.42
CA ALA A 44 5.56 9.50 1.83
C ALA A 44 6.18 8.50 2.82
N ALA A 45 7.39 8.04 2.53
CA ALA A 45 8.15 7.08 3.34
C ALA A 45 9.57 7.58 3.61
N ARG A 46 10.29 6.89 4.50
CA ARG A 46 11.69 7.21 4.84
C ARG A 46 12.59 6.00 4.72
N THR A 47 13.78 6.20 4.17
CA THR A 47 14.78 5.14 4.05
C THR A 47 15.22 4.68 5.45
N TYR A 48 15.32 3.37 5.65
CA TYR A 48 15.62 2.79 6.97
C TYR A 48 16.96 3.28 7.55
N LYS A 49 18.02 3.35 6.73
CA LYS A 49 19.37 3.67 7.22
C LYS A 49 19.66 5.16 7.35
N LEU A 50 19.21 5.96 6.39
CA LEU A 50 19.60 7.38 6.28
C LEU A 50 18.46 8.33 6.65
N ASN A 51 17.27 7.81 6.96
CA ASN A 51 16.07 8.58 7.28
C ASN A 51 15.68 9.61 6.19
N ARG A 52 16.12 9.39 4.94
CA ARG A 52 15.82 10.28 3.80
C ARG A 52 14.39 10.06 3.31
N PRO A 53 13.61 11.13 3.10
CA PRO A 53 12.25 11.03 2.60
C PRO A 53 12.24 10.61 1.13
N PHE A 54 11.21 9.86 0.75
CA PHE A 54 10.89 9.50 -0.63
C PHE A 54 9.39 9.25 -0.75
N ILE A 55 8.87 9.30 -1.96
CA ILE A 55 7.50 8.91 -2.29
C ILE A 55 7.53 7.48 -2.83
N GLU A 56 6.57 6.67 -2.41
CA GLU A 56 6.29 5.36 -3.00
C GLU A 56 4.87 5.27 -3.57
N LEU A 57 4.79 4.64 -4.73
CA LEU A 57 3.57 4.22 -5.40
C LEU A 57 3.73 2.74 -5.75
N LEU A 58 2.86 1.89 -5.24
CA LEU A 58 3.02 0.43 -5.21
C LEU A 58 1.88 -0.26 -5.96
N GLY A 59 2.16 -1.41 -6.56
CA GLY A 59 1.15 -2.32 -7.07
C GLY A 59 0.33 -1.81 -8.27
N ILE A 60 0.84 -0.81 -8.99
CA ILE A 60 0.13 -0.18 -10.11
C ILE A 60 0.09 -1.15 -11.30
N PRO A 61 -1.10 -1.53 -11.79
CA PRO A 61 -1.23 -2.32 -13.01
C PRO A 61 -0.86 -1.48 -14.24
N TYR A 62 -0.06 -2.06 -15.13
CA TYR A 62 0.34 -1.43 -16.40
C TYR A 62 -0.17 -2.19 -17.64
N VAL A 63 -0.72 -3.38 -17.44
CA VAL A 63 -1.35 -4.22 -18.47
C VAL A 63 -2.64 -4.83 -17.93
N GLU A 64 -3.50 -5.28 -18.84
CA GLU A 64 -4.66 -6.11 -18.53
C GLU A 64 -4.22 -7.44 -17.85
N PRO A 65 -5.04 -8.02 -16.95
CA PRO A 65 -4.71 -9.28 -16.29
C PRO A 65 -4.38 -10.40 -17.30
N PRO A 66 -3.22 -11.07 -17.18
CA PRO A 66 -2.81 -12.14 -18.09
C PRO A 66 -3.42 -13.49 -17.68
N THR A 67 -4.66 -13.49 -17.20
CA THR A 67 -5.40 -14.69 -16.78
C THR A 67 -6.30 -15.21 -17.90
N ASP A 68 -6.80 -16.44 -17.75
CA ASP A 68 -7.83 -17.01 -18.61
C ASP A 68 -7.47 -16.95 -20.10
N GLU A 69 -8.28 -16.30 -20.92
CA GLU A 69 -8.10 -16.15 -22.37
C GLU A 69 -6.87 -15.31 -22.74
N ASN A 70 -6.36 -14.48 -21.82
CA ASN A 70 -5.14 -13.70 -22.03
C ASN A 70 -3.86 -14.47 -21.68
N ARG A 71 -3.97 -15.69 -21.13
CA ARG A 71 -2.82 -16.48 -20.71
C ARG A 71 -1.96 -16.87 -21.91
N PHE A 72 -0.64 -16.73 -21.76
CA PHE A 72 0.36 -17.01 -22.81
C PHE A 72 0.25 -16.15 -24.07
N LEU A 73 -0.52 -15.06 -24.02
CA LEU A 73 -0.59 -14.07 -25.09
C LEU A 73 0.27 -12.84 -24.76
N PRO A 74 0.63 -12.02 -25.77
CA PRO A 74 1.25 -10.73 -25.53
C PRO A 74 0.42 -9.87 -24.59
N ALA A 75 1.09 -9.22 -23.63
CA ALA A 75 0.42 -8.36 -22.67
C ALA A 75 -0.22 -7.15 -23.37
N LYS A 76 -1.46 -6.84 -23.00
CA LYS A 76 -2.22 -5.71 -23.53
C LYS A 76 -2.09 -4.54 -22.54
N PRO A 77 -1.64 -3.34 -22.95
CA PRO A 77 -1.58 -2.19 -22.06
C PRO A 77 -2.95 -1.86 -21.48
N VAL A 78 -2.98 -1.39 -20.22
CA VAL A 78 -4.22 -0.83 -19.66
C VAL A 78 -4.63 0.37 -20.50
N SER A 79 -5.88 0.35 -20.98
CA SER A 79 -6.45 1.38 -21.85
C SER A 79 -7.59 2.17 -21.21
N HIS A 80 -7.85 1.93 -19.93
CA HIS A 80 -8.96 2.50 -19.17
C HIS A 80 -8.49 3.01 -17.79
N PRO A 81 -9.26 3.89 -17.13
CA PRO A 81 -8.92 4.34 -15.78
C PRO A 81 -8.85 3.17 -14.80
N LEU A 82 -7.90 3.24 -13.87
CA LEU A 82 -7.78 2.22 -12.84
C LEU A 82 -9.01 2.24 -11.91
N PRO A 83 -9.51 1.07 -11.49
CA PRO A 83 -10.66 1.01 -10.62
C PRO A 83 -10.31 1.63 -9.26
N PRO A 84 -11.19 2.46 -8.67
CA PRO A 84 -10.94 3.04 -7.36
C PRO A 84 -10.96 1.94 -6.29
N THR A 85 -9.96 1.94 -5.42
CA THR A 85 -9.77 0.92 -4.37
C THR A 85 -9.56 1.51 -2.98
N ASP A 86 -9.48 2.84 -2.84
CA ASP A 86 -9.30 3.53 -1.56
C ASP A 86 -10.61 4.04 -0.91
N GLY A 87 -11.75 3.86 -1.57
CA GLY A 87 -13.07 4.36 -1.12
C GLY A 87 -13.32 5.85 -1.37
N ASN A 88 -12.33 6.60 -1.85
CA ASN A 88 -12.40 8.03 -2.15
C ASN A 88 -12.29 8.34 -3.65
N GLY A 89 -12.43 7.32 -4.50
CA GLY A 89 -12.37 7.46 -5.95
C GLY A 89 -10.95 7.42 -6.53
N ASN A 90 -9.94 6.99 -5.77
CA ASN A 90 -8.57 6.82 -6.25
C ASN A 90 -8.17 5.34 -6.24
N PHE A 91 -7.20 4.99 -7.08
CA PHE A 91 -6.52 3.71 -6.97
C PHE A 91 -5.53 3.75 -5.80
N ASP A 92 -5.71 2.85 -4.83
CA ASP A 92 -4.81 2.65 -3.69
C ASP A 92 -3.47 2.05 -4.14
N ALA A 93 -2.50 2.92 -4.39
CA ALA A 93 -1.12 2.56 -4.71
C ALA A 93 -0.23 2.57 -3.44
N THR A 94 -0.76 2.22 -2.28
CA THR A 94 0.03 2.11 -1.03
C THR A 94 0.39 0.65 -0.67
N LYS A 95 -0.05 -0.32 -1.49
CA LYS A 95 0.08 -1.75 -1.22
C LYS A 95 0.76 -2.48 -2.38
N TYR A 96 1.64 -3.42 -2.05
CA TYR A 96 2.24 -4.29 -3.05
C TYR A 96 1.19 -5.19 -3.73
N GLY A 97 1.39 -5.39 -5.04
CA GLY A 97 0.66 -6.37 -5.85
C GLY A 97 0.95 -7.82 -5.43
N ALA A 98 0.33 -8.78 -6.12
CA ALA A 98 0.69 -10.18 -5.99
C ALA A 98 2.01 -10.47 -6.74
N CYS A 99 2.75 -11.48 -6.28
CA CYS A 99 3.87 -12.00 -7.04
C CYS A 99 3.40 -13.02 -8.07
N CYS A 100 4.11 -13.11 -9.20
CA CYS A 100 3.79 -14.08 -10.24
C CYS A 100 4.04 -15.52 -9.77
N PRO A 101 3.29 -16.51 -10.31
CA PRO A 101 3.46 -17.91 -9.94
C PRO A 101 4.91 -18.36 -10.18
N GLN A 102 5.56 -18.75 -9.09
CA GLN A 102 6.94 -19.25 -9.08
C GLN A 102 7.09 -20.21 -7.91
N ALA A 103 8.04 -21.15 -8.00
CA ALA A 103 8.33 -22.05 -6.89
C ALA A 103 8.78 -21.24 -5.66
N THR A 104 8.17 -21.53 -4.51
CA THR A 104 8.55 -20.90 -3.24
C THR A 104 9.91 -21.42 -2.77
N SER A 105 10.77 -20.51 -2.36
CA SER A 105 12.14 -20.75 -1.90
C SER A 105 12.47 -19.75 -0.78
N SER A 106 13.60 -19.95 -0.10
CA SER A 106 14.09 -18.99 0.89
C SER A 106 14.34 -17.59 0.30
N ALA A 107 14.64 -17.50 -0.99
CA ALA A 107 14.95 -16.24 -1.68
C ALA A 107 13.72 -15.38 -2.01
N ASN A 108 12.51 -15.96 -2.02
CA ASN A 108 11.27 -15.26 -2.40
C ASN A 108 10.17 -15.44 -1.35
N LEU A 109 10.54 -15.59 -0.08
CA LEU A 109 9.60 -15.82 1.03
C LEU A 109 8.53 -14.72 1.15
N ALA A 110 8.88 -13.47 0.85
CA ALA A 110 7.92 -12.36 0.82
C ALA A 110 6.82 -12.56 -0.24
N CYS A 111 7.12 -13.24 -1.34
CA CYS A 111 6.17 -13.57 -2.40
C CYS A 111 5.35 -14.84 -2.12
N ALA A 112 5.82 -15.71 -1.21
CA ALA A 112 5.19 -17.00 -0.95
C ALA A 112 3.76 -16.89 -0.42
N PHE A 113 3.41 -15.75 0.20
CA PHE A 113 2.10 -15.53 0.83
C PHE A 113 1.05 -14.90 -0.10
N LYS A 114 1.43 -14.48 -1.33
CA LYS A 114 0.51 -13.79 -2.25
C LYS A 114 0.89 -14.04 -3.72
N LEU A 115 0.77 -15.30 -4.16
CA LEU A 115 0.96 -15.70 -5.55
C LEU A 115 -0.36 -15.59 -6.35
N ASN A 116 -0.34 -14.95 -7.51
CA ASN A 116 -1.49 -14.84 -8.42
C ASN A 116 -1.00 -14.62 -9.87
N GLU A 117 -1.76 -15.06 -10.87
CA GLU A 117 -1.47 -14.76 -12.29
C GLU A 117 -1.72 -13.27 -12.63
N ASP A 118 -2.63 -12.57 -11.94
CA ASP A 118 -2.70 -11.10 -11.96
C ASP A 118 -1.58 -10.48 -11.11
N CYS A 119 -0.36 -10.53 -11.64
CA CYS A 119 0.87 -10.08 -10.98
C CYS A 119 1.63 -8.98 -11.73
N LEU A 120 1.20 -8.60 -12.94
CA LEU A 120 1.91 -7.64 -13.80
C LEU A 120 1.67 -6.20 -13.31
N ARG A 121 2.37 -5.86 -12.23
CA ARG A 121 2.31 -4.57 -11.53
C ARG A 121 3.69 -3.94 -11.45
N LEU A 122 3.75 -2.62 -11.32
CA LEU A 122 4.99 -1.86 -11.09
C LEU A 122 4.92 -1.08 -9.77
N ASN A 123 6.11 -0.77 -9.25
CA ASN A 123 6.30 0.09 -8.10
C ASN A 123 7.19 1.27 -8.53
N ILE A 124 6.83 2.48 -8.15
CA ILE A 124 7.57 3.71 -8.48
C ILE A 124 8.05 4.32 -7.16
N TYR A 125 9.34 4.69 -7.13
CA TYR A 125 9.95 5.39 -6.02
C TYR A 125 10.62 6.66 -6.55
N THR A 126 10.33 7.80 -5.95
CA THR A 126 11.01 9.06 -6.27
C THR A 126 11.49 9.72 -4.99
N PRO A 127 12.69 10.32 -4.97
CA PRO A 127 13.06 11.23 -3.88
C PRO A 127 12.00 12.30 -3.68
N LEU A 128 11.81 12.70 -2.42
CA LEU A 128 10.97 13.84 -2.06
C LEU A 128 11.77 15.15 -2.24
#